data_AF-A0A2D8I4Q1-F1
#
_entry.id   AF-A0A2D8I4Q1-F1
#
_cell.length_a   1.000
_cell.length_b   1.000
_cell.length_c   1.000
_cell.angle_alpha   90.00
_cell.angle_beta   90.00
_cell.angle_gamma   90.00
#
_symmetry.space_group_name_H-M   'P 1'
#
loop_
_entity.id
_entity.type
_entity.pdbx_description
1 polymer ?
#
loop_
_entity_poly.entity_id
_entity_poly.type
_entity_poly.pdbx_seq_one_letter_code
_entity_poly.pdbx_strand_id
1 'polypeptide(L)'
;FFDCTSTFYKFPIATLPLIERYCTARMNRSIEILKILRKGMQSMVAEEPNVQIHYTRIFNFSERRVSLRMEVTVEDSLSVPMGRVDVVEMSSNNGKSSCRCTLTELQTGQQQRIVLRLKDADQKEKECEKVFSFFRSVLSIPEKKPLDGGFSSTRGAHKSDTNE
;
A
#
# COMPACT_ATOMS: atom_id res chain seq x y z
N PHE A 1 22.56 -9.37 2.39
CA PHE A 1 23.39 -8.64 1.43
C PHE A 1 22.95 -7.19 1.41
N PHE A 2 23.74 -6.32 2.03
CA PHE A 2 23.62 -4.87 2.01
C PHE A 2 24.64 -4.39 0.98
N ASP A 3 24.23 -3.60 -0.01
CA ASP A 3 25.14 -2.56 -0.50
C ASP A 3 24.39 -1.30 -0.94
N CYS A 4 24.93 -0.21 -0.43
CA CYS A 4 24.49 1.17 -0.47
C CYS A 4 25.63 1.92 -1.15
N THR A 5 25.72 1.84 -2.48
CA THR A 5 26.83 2.48 -3.19
C THR A 5 26.62 3.99 -3.22
N SER A 6 27.37 4.71 -2.39
CA SER A 6 28.50 5.48 -2.90
C SER A 6 29.26 6.14 -1.75
N THR A 7 30.59 6.00 -1.83
CA THR A 7 31.64 6.68 -1.04
C THR A 7 31.73 6.35 0.44
N PHE A 8 32.37 5.22 0.79
CA PHE A 8 32.98 5.03 2.11
C PHE A 8 34.37 4.39 1.97
N TYR A 9 35.39 5.26 1.90
CA TYR A 9 36.69 4.95 2.51
C TYR A 9 36.42 4.40 3.92
N LYS A 10 37.04 3.28 4.30
CA LYS A 10 37.17 2.72 5.66
C LYS A 10 36.42 3.48 6.78
N PHE A 11 35.25 3.01 7.19
CA PHE A 11 34.69 3.39 8.50
C PHE A 11 34.31 2.15 9.34
N PRO A 12 34.48 2.21 10.67
CA PRO A 12 34.33 1.08 11.59
C PRO A 12 32.86 0.70 11.86
N ILE A 13 32.67 -0.54 12.32
CA ILE A 13 31.42 -1.31 12.53
C ILE A 13 30.32 -0.58 13.36
N ALA A 14 30.64 0.55 14.01
CA ALA A 14 29.71 1.33 14.83
C ALA A 14 28.68 2.20 14.05
N THR A 15 28.62 2.13 12.72
CA THR A 15 27.77 3.00 11.87
C THR A 15 26.53 2.34 11.25
N LEU A 16 26.33 1.03 11.43
CA LEU A 16 25.16 0.30 10.91
C LEU A 16 23.78 0.91 11.29
N PRO A 17 23.50 1.28 12.57
CA PRO A 17 22.18 1.85 12.92
C PRO A 17 21.95 3.25 12.33
N LEU A 18 23.00 3.99 11.98
CA LEU A 18 22.90 5.29 11.32
C LEU A 18 22.55 5.14 9.83
N ILE A 19 23.11 4.11 9.16
CA ILE A 19 22.81 3.80 7.76
C ILE A 19 21.37 3.29 7.62
N GLU A 20 20.91 2.38 8.49
CA GLU A 20 19.51 1.94 8.51
C GLU A 20 18.54 3.12 8.70
N ARG A 21 18.85 4.04 9.62
CA ARG A 21 18.05 5.27 9.85
C ARG A 21 18.04 6.21 8.65
N TYR A 22 19.15 6.36 7.94
CA TYR A 22 19.23 7.23 6.77
C TYR A 22 18.54 6.61 5.54
N CYS A 23 18.65 5.30 5.36
CA CYS A 23 17.97 4.57 4.29
C CYS A 23 16.45 4.51 4.51
N THR A 24 15.98 4.35 5.76
CA THR A 24 14.54 4.49 6.08
C THR A 24 14.06 5.93 5.89
N ALA A 25 14.85 6.94 6.25
CA ALA A 25 14.50 8.34 6.03
C ALA A 25 14.31 8.68 4.54
N ARG A 26 15.01 7.99 3.64
CA ARG A 26 14.86 8.14 2.18
C ARG A 26 13.64 7.41 1.59
N MET A 27 12.94 6.59 2.38
CA MET A 27 11.81 5.74 1.95
C MET A 27 10.52 6.02 2.72
N ASN A 28 10.44 7.17 3.41
CA ASN A 28 9.33 7.53 4.29
C ASN A 28 7.95 7.41 3.61
N ARG A 29 7.85 7.73 2.31
CA ARG A 29 6.57 7.69 1.58
C ARG A 29 6.13 6.27 1.24
N SER A 30 7.05 5.42 0.82
CA SER A 30 6.75 4.01 0.56
C SER A 30 6.31 3.29 1.84
N ILE A 31 6.90 3.65 2.99
CA ILE A 31 6.50 3.15 4.30
C ILE A 31 5.10 3.64 4.71
N GLU A 32 4.78 4.90 4.43
CA GLU A 32 3.45 5.47 4.67
C GLU A 32 2.37 4.71 3.90
N ILE A 33 2.58 4.48 2.59
CA ILE A 33 1.67 3.67 1.76
C ILE A 33 1.48 2.29 2.37
N LEU A 34 2.56 1.63 2.78
CA LEU A 34 2.47 0.29 3.36
C LEU A 34 1.65 0.22 4.64
N LYS A 35 1.61 1.30 5.43
CA LYS A 35 0.73 1.39 6.60
C LYS A 35 -0.73 1.47 6.17
N ILE A 36 -1.04 2.30 5.18
CA ILE A 36 -2.39 2.42 4.60
C ILE A 36 -2.83 1.09 4.01
N LEU A 37 -1.99 0.47 3.18
CA LEU A 37 -2.29 -0.81 2.53
C LEU A 37 -2.51 -1.93 3.54
N ARG A 38 -1.66 -2.03 4.57
CA ARG A 38 -1.85 -3.02 5.63
C ARG A 38 -3.20 -2.83 6.33
N LYS A 39 -3.51 -1.60 6.75
CA LYS A 39 -4.75 -1.31 7.47
C LYS A 39 -5.97 -1.62 6.59
N GLY A 40 -5.96 -1.17 5.33
CA GLY A 40 -7.05 -1.42 4.40
C GLY A 40 -7.25 -2.91 4.12
N MET A 41 -6.18 -3.66 3.88
CA MET A 41 -6.28 -5.11 3.66
C MET A 41 -6.74 -5.88 4.90
N GLN A 42 -6.34 -5.47 6.11
CA GLN A 42 -6.89 -6.03 7.35
C GLN A 42 -8.39 -5.75 7.48
N SER A 43 -8.84 -4.54 7.16
CA SER A 43 -10.26 -4.20 7.17
C SER A 43 -11.07 -4.98 6.13
N MET A 44 -10.48 -5.35 4.99
CA MET A 44 -11.18 -6.12 3.95
C MET A 44 -11.56 -7.54 4.39
N VAL A 45 -10.76 -8.17 5.26
CA VAL A 45 -11.03 -9.53 5.77
C VAL A 45 -11.60 -9.54 7.18
N ALA A 46 -11.85 -8.37 7.77
CA ALA A 46 -12.37 -8.28 9.14
C ALA A 46 -13.75 -8.93 9.30
N GLU A 47 -14.48 -9.11 8.20
CA GLU A 47 -15.79 -9.75 8.18
C GLU A 47 -15.75 -11.25 7.81
N GLU A 48 -14.58 -11.77 7.49
CA GLU A 48 -14.37 -13.17 7.12
C GLU A 48 -13.66 -13.89 8.29
N PRO A 49 -14.40 -14.45 9.27
CA PRO A 49 -13.83 -14.94 10.52
C PRO A 49 -12.86 -16.12 10.34
N ASN A 50 -12.96 -16.81 9.21
CA ASN A 50 -12.17 -18.00 8.89
C ASN A 50 -10.89 -17.67 8.10
N VAL A 51 -10.68 -16.41 7.74
CA VAL A 51 -9.55 -15.95 6.91
C VAL A 51 -8.60 -15.13 7.76
N GLN A 52 -7.40 -15.65 8.01
CA GLN A 52 -6.33 -14.90 8.66
C GLN A 52 -5.30 -14.44 7.63
N ILE A 53 -4.94 -13.16 7.68
CA ILE A 53 -3.90 -12.61 6.80
C ILE A 53 -2.63 -12.28 7.60
N HIS A 54 -1.51 -12.83 7.13
CA HIS A 54 -0.17 -12.47 7.57
C HIS A 54 0.53 -11.58 6.53
N TYR A 55 1.26 -10.58 7.04
CA TYR A 55 1.97 -9.62 6.18
C TYR A 55 3.46 -9.61 6.48
N THR A 56 4.28 -9.90 5.46
CA THR A 56 5.73 -9.75 5.53
C THR A 56 6.15 -8.48 4.79
N ARG A 57 6.86 -7.59 5.48
CA ARG A 57 7.49 -6.41 4.86
C ARG A 57 8.91 -6.74 4.44
N ILE A 58 9.26 -6.43 3.20
CA ILE A 58 10.59 -6.71 2.63
C ILE A 58 11.17 -5.40 2.10
N PHE A 59 12.33 -5.01 2.61
CA PHE A 59 13.03 -3.81 2.16
C PHE A 59 14.15 -4.19 1.18
N ASN A 60 14.16 -3.54 0.03
CA ASN A 60 15.27 -3.56 -0.90
C ASN A 60 15.75 -2.13 -1.12
N PHE A 61 16.81 -1.79 -0.39
CA PHE A 61 17.36 -0.44 -0.37
C PHE A 61 18.07 -0.06 -1.67
N SER A 62 18.70 -1.04 -2.33
CA SER A 62 19.42 -0.84 -3.60
C SER A 62 18.46 -0.36 -4.70
N GLU A 63 17.25 -0.92 -4.74
CA GLU A 63 16.20 -0.53 -5.70
C GLU A 63 15.24 0.54 -5.15
N ARG A 64 15.44 1.00 -3.90
CA ARG A 64 14.48 1.83 -3.16
C ARG A 64 13.05 1.28 -3.24
N ARG A 65 12.94 -0.04 -3.09
CA ARG A 65 11.69 -0.79 -3.14
C ARG A 65 11.32 -1.28 -1.74
N VAL A 66 10.07 -1.09 -1.35
CA VAL A 66 9.50 -1.83 -0.22
C VAL A 66 8.39 -2.72 -0.73
N SER A 67 8.40 -3.97 -0.28
CA SER A 67 7.42 -4.98 -0.68
C SER A 67 6.54 -5.34 0.50
N LEU A 68 5.24 -5.52 0.28
CA LEU A 68 4.34 -6.21 1.19
C LEU A 68 3.98 -7.54 0.54
N ARG A 69 4.28 -8.64 1.21
CA ARG A 69 3.78 -9.96 0.85
C ARG A 69 2.61 -10.29 1.77
N MET A 70 1.54 -10.78 1.17
CA MET A 70 0.31 -11.22 1.81
C MET A 70 0.24 -12.74 1.75
N GLU A 71 0.12 -13.34 2.92
CA GLU A 71 -0.10 -14.78 3.08
C GLU A 71 -1.41 -15.00 3.82
N VAL A 72 -2.15 -16.03 3.41
CA VAL A 72 -3.51 -16.28 3.88
C VAL A 72 -3.57 -17.68 4.47
N THR A 73 -4.18 -17.77 5.64
CA THR A 73 -4.48 -19.01 6.33
C THR A 73 -6.00 -19.15 6.41
N VAL A 74 -6.53 -20.31 6.03
CA VAL A 74 -7.97 -20.61 6.06
C VAL A 74 -8.17 -21.82 6.98
N GLU A 75 -8.98 -21.67 8.05
CA GLU A 75 -9.40 -22.77 8.94
C GLU A 75 -8.27 -23.77 9.30
N ASP A 76 -7.18 -23.26 9.90
CA ASP A 76 -5.98 -24.03 10.32
C ASP A 76 -5.17 -24.70 9.19
N SER A 77 -5.37 -24.29 7.94
CA SER A 77 -4.51 -24.68 6.83
C SER A 77 -3.08 -24.14 6.97
N LEU A 78 -2.18 -24.62 6.11
CA LEU A 78 -0.90 -23.95 5.92
C LEU A 78 -1.12 -22.54 5.34
N SER A 79 -0.29 -21.58 5.77
CA SER A 79 -0.26 -20.23 5.23
C SER A 79 0.19 -20.24 3.77
N VAL A 80 -0.67 -19.75 2.87
CA VAL A 80 -0.41 -19.72 1.42
C VAL A 80 -0.14 -18.28 0.97
N PRO A 81 0.95 -18.02 0.23
CA PRO A 81 1.20 -16.71 -0.34
C PRO A 81 0.21 -16.40 -1.46
N MET A 82 -0.57 -15.34 -1.30
CA MET A 82 -1.64 -14.98 -2.25
C MET A 82 -1.25 -13.80 -3.12
N GLY A 83 -0.64 -12.77 -2.54
CA GLY A 83 -0.28 -11.59 -3.31
C GLY A 83 0.90 -10.82 -2.75
N ARG A 84 1.46 -9.98 -3.61
CA ARG A 84 2.58 -9.10 -3.28
C ARG A 84 2.39 -7.75 -3.92
N VAL A 85 2.68 -6.69 -3.17
CA VAL A 85 2.83 -5.33 -3.71
C VAL A 85 4.24 -4.85 -3.51
N ASP A 86 4.88 -4.45 -4.61
CA ASP A 86 6.19 -3.82 -4.64
C ASP A 86 6.01 -2.31 -4.86
N VAL A 87 6.42 -1.50 -3.89
CA VAL A 87 6.31 -0.04 -3.93
C VAL A 87 7.69 0.56 -4.14
N VAL A 88 7.83 1.37 -5.19
CA VAL A 88 9.03 2.14 -5.50
C VAL A 88 8.70 3.63 -5.51
N GLU A 89 9.43 4.41 -4.73
CA GLU A 89 9.26 5.87 -4.70
C GLU A 89 9.86 6.51 -5.95
N MET A 90 9.08 7.35 -6.64
CA MET A 90 9.56 8.11 -7.78
C MET A 90 9.98 9.50 -7.31
N SER A 91 11.16 9.96 -7.73
CA SER A 91 11.66 11.30 -7.42
C SER A 91 10.68 12.35 -7.98
N SER A 92 10.13 13.17 -7.09
CA SER A 92 9.22 14.25 -7.46
C SER A 92 9.95 15.58 -7.47
N ASN A 93 10.03 16.22 -8.64
CA ASN A 93 10.67 17.51 -8.79
C ASN A 93 9.76 18.68 -8.33
N ASN A 94 8.47 18.42 -8.05
CA ASN A 94 7.45 19.45 -7.84
C ASN A 94 6.63 19.25 -6.55
N GLY A 95 7.18 18.60 -5.51
CA GLY A 95 6.48 18.36 -4.24
C GLY A 95 5.31 17.34 -4.29
N LYS A 96 4.99 16.79 -5.46
CA LYS A 96 3.94 15.78 -5.66
C LYS A 96 4.53 14.38 -5.57
N SER A 97 4.53 13.76 -4.40
CA SER A 97 5.02 12.37 -4.24
C SER A 97 4.19 11.41 -5.09
N SER A 98 4.85 10.58 -5.89
CA SER A 98 4.22 9.50 -6.66
C SER A 98 4.98 8.21 -6.40
N CYS A 99 4.25 7.11 -6.31
CA CYS A 99 4.84 5.79 -6.11
C CYS A 99 4.41 4.87 -7.23
N ARG A 100 5.35 4.09 -7.74
CA ARG A 100 5.06 2.99 -8.66
C ARG A 100 4.80 1.74 -7.83
N CYS A 101 3.67 1.10 -8.06
CA CYS A 101 3.31 -0.15 -7.42
C CYS A 101 3.27 -1.26 -8.47
N THR A 102 3.92 -2.38 -8.19
CA THR A 102 3.77 -3.62 -8.96
C THR A 102 3.04 -4.61 -8.08
N LEU A 103 1.81 -4.93 -8.44
CA LEU A 103 0.96 -5.92 -7.80
C LEU A 103 1.21 -7.25 -8.49
N THR A 104 1.41 -8.30 -7.71
CA THR A 104 1.70 -9.65 -8.20
C THR A 104 0.77 -10.63 -7.49
N GLU A 105 0.04 -11.42 -8.28
CA GLU A 105 -0.70 -12.57 -7.79
C GLU A 105 0.26 -13.76 -7.75
N LEU A 106 0.50 -14.31 -6.57
CA LEU A 106 1.56 -15.29 -6.38
C LEU A 106 1.16 -16.70 -6.83
N GLN A 107 -0.15 -16.97 -6.92
CA GLN A 107 -0.69 -18.25 -7.38
C GLN A 107 -0.57 -18.40 -8.90
N THR A 108 -0.88 -17.34 -9.65
CA THR A 108 -0.90 -17.35 -11.13
C THR A 108 0.37 -16.75 -11.73
N GLY A 109 1.12 -15.97 -10.95
CA GLY A 109 2.24 -15.16 -11.44
C GLY A 109 1.81 -13.89 -12.18
N GLN A 110 0.51 -13.59 -12.27
CA GLN A 110 0.04 -12.39 -12.94
C GLN A 110 0.52 -11.12 -12.26
N GLN A 111 0.85 -10.10 -13.06
CA GLN A 111 1.35 -8.83 -12.56
C GLN A 111 0.56 -7.65 -13.12
N GLN A 112 0.25 -6.69 -12.25
CA GLN A 112 -0.37 -5.43 -12.61
C GLN A 112 0.48 -4.27 -12.10
N ARG A 113 0.81 -3.33 -12.98
CA ARG A 113 1.58 -2.14 -12.63
C ARG A 113 0.65 -0.94 -12.55
N ILE A 114 0.67 -0.24 -11.42
CA ILE A 114 -0.10 0.98 -11.21
C ILE A 114 0.80 2.10 -10.66
N VAL A 115 0.37 3.34 -10.85
CA VAL A 115 1.04 4.51 -10.28
C VAL A 115 0.08 5.20 -9.33
N LEU A 116 0.48 5.30 -8.06
CA LEU A 116 -0.26 6.01 -7.02
C LEU A 116 0.19 7.46 -6.97
N ARG A 117 -0.75 8.39 -7.15
CA ARG A 117 -0.49 9.83 -7.08
C ARG A 117 -0.85 10.36 -5.70
N LEU A 118 0.14 10.48 -4.84
CA LEU A 118 -0.06 10.86 -3.44
C LEU A 118 0.12 12.37 -3.26
N LYS A 119 -0.95 13.14 -3.52
CA LYS A 119 -0.98 14.56 -3.19
C LYS A 119 -1.40 14.79 -1.74
N ASP A 120 -2.66 14.46 -1.42
CA ASP A 120 -3.32 14.78 -0.15
C ASP A 120 -3.91 13.50 0.48
N ALA A 121 -4.19 13.51 1.79
CA ALA A 121 -4.65 12.32 2.54
C ALA A 121 -5.84 11.61 1.87
N ASP A 122 -6.86 12.35 1.46
CA ASP A 122 -8.06 11.81 0.80
C ASP A 122 -7.74 11.17 -0.56
N GLN A 123 -6.78 11.75 -1.29
CA GLN A 123 -6.30 11.20 -2.56
C GLN A 123 -5.47 9.94 -2.34
N LYS A 124 -4.74 9.82 -1.21
CA LYS A 124 -3.96 8.61 -0.90
C LYS A 124 -4.88 7.41 -0.74
N GLU A 125 -5.97 7.57 0.01
CA GLU A 125 -6.93 6.49 0.24
C GLU A 125 -7.62 6.07 -1.06
N LYS A 126 -8.12 7.04 -1.83
CA LYS A 126 -8.74 6.79 -3.14
C LYS A 126 -7.79 6.11 -4.14
N GLU A 127 -6.52 6.51 -4.15
CA GLU A 127 -5.53 5.89 -5.02
C GLU A 127 -5.17 4.47 -4.53
N CYS A 128 -5.13 4.24 -3.21
CA CYS A 128 -4.91 2.91 -2.63
C CYS A 128 -6.07 1.95 -2.90
N GLU A 129 -7.29 2.43 -3.18
CA GLU A 129 -8.41 1.57 -3.59
C GLU A 129 -8.07 0.69 -4.79
N LYS A 130 -7.23 1.18 -5.72
CA LYS A 130 -6.76 0.38 -6.87
C LYS A 130 -5.98 -0.87 -6.44
N VAL A 131 -5.23 -0.76 -5.34
CA VAL A 131 -4.52 -1.89 -4.74
C VAL A 131 -5.50 -2.83 -4.06
N PHE A 132 -6.52 -2.28 -3.38
CA PHE A 132 -7.54 -3.06 -2.70
C PHE A 132 -8.40 -3.88 -3.66
N SER A 133 -8.88 -3.30 -4.78
CA SER A 133 -9.62 -4.06 -5.80
C SER A 133 -8.82 -5.24 -6.35
N PHE A 134 -7.50 -5.09 -6.54
CA PHE A 134 -6.64 -6.21 -6.92
C PHE A 134 -6.66 -7.33 -5.86
N PHE A 135 -6.45 -7.00 -4.58
CA PHE A 135 -6.45 -8.01 -3.53
C PHE A 135 -7.83 -8.63 -3.28
N ARG A 136 -8.93 -7.88 -3.47
CA ARG A 136 -10.29 -8.44 -3.46
C ARG A 136 -10.46 -9.50 -4.54
N SER A 137 -9.99 -9.21 -5.76
CA SER A 137 -10.00 -10.17 -6.86
C SER A 137 -9.17 -11.42 -6.53
N VAL A 138 -7.96 -11.25 -5.99
CA VAL A 138 -7.07 -12.38 -5.61
C VAL A 138 -7.69 -13.25 -4.51
N LEU A 139 -8.38 -12.63 -3.55
CA LEU A 139 -9.05 -13.33 -2.45
C LEU A 139 -10.46 -13.81 -2.80
N SER A 140 -10.95 -13.52 -4.01
CA SER A 140 -12.35 -13.77 -4.41
C SER A 140 -13.38 -13.16 -3.44
N ILE A 141 -13.04 -12.05 -2.79
CA ILE A 141 -13.92 -11.32 -1.88
C ILE A 141 -14.80 -10.40 -2.73
N PRO A 142 -16.14 -10.41 -2.58
CA PRO A 142 -17.01 -9.50 -3.31
C PRO A 142 -16.64 -8.05 -3.04
N GLU A 143 -16.61 -7.21 -4.08
CA GLU A 143 -16.43 -5.76 -3.91
C GLU A 143 -17.59 -5.21 -3.07
N LYS A 144 -17.32 -4.90 -1.80
CA LYS A 144 -18.21 -4.01 -1.06
C LYS A 144 -18.15 -2.64 -1.69
N LYS A 145 -19.33 -2.05 -1.95
CA LYS A 145 -19.46 -0.62 -2.26
C LYS A 145 -18.57 0.18 -1.30
N PRO A 146 -17.90 1.24 -1.80
CA PRO A 146 -16.91 1.98 -1.03
C PRO A 146 -17.46 2.30 0.35
N LEU A 147 -16.62 2.20 1.38
CA LEU A 147 -16.92 2.69 2.71
C LEU A 147 -17.40 4.12 2.55
N ASP A 148 -18.72 4.30 2.66
CA ASP A 148 -19.39 5.58 2.66
C ASP A 148 -18.97 6.24 3.97
N GLY A 149 -17.77 6.81 3.96
CA GLY A 149 -17.28 7.69 5.00
C GLY A 149 -18.33 8.78 5.11
N GLY A 150 -19.09 8.74 6.21
CA GLY A 150 -20.24 9.59 6.45
C GLY A 150 -19.92 11.05 6.15
N PHE A 151 -20.31 11.49 4.96
CA PHE A 151 -20.52 12.89 4.67
C PHE A 151 -22.01 13.06 4.47
N SER A 152 -22.64 13.47 5.57
CA SER A 152 -23.90 14.19 5.57
C SER A 152 -23.78 15.38 4.60
N SER A 153 -24.06 15.14 3.32
CA SER A 153 -24.36 16.20 2.38
C SER A 153 -25.81 16.56 2.63
N THR A 154 -26.04 17.47 3.55
CA THR A 154 -27.20 18.35 3.57
C THR A 154 -27.23 19.11 2.24
N ARG A 155 -27.73 18.47 1.18
CA ARG A 155 -28.11 19.16 -0.04
C ARG A 155 -29.44 19.85 0.22
N GLY A 156 -29.34 21.13 0.59
CA GLY A 156 -30.46 22.05 0.60
C GLY A 156 -31.18 21.99 -0.75
N ALA A 157 -32.44 21.55 -0.70
CA ALA A 157 -33.38 21.74 -1.79
C ALA A 157 -33.82 23.21 -1.76
N HIS A 158 -33.29 23.99 -2.69
CA HIS A 158 -33.78 25.31 -3.01
C HIS A 158 -35.19 25.13 -3.59
N LYS A 159 -36.24 25.39 -2.79
CA LYS A 159 -37.58 25.67 -3.30
C LYS A 159 -37.48 26.97 -4.10
N SER A 160 -37.58 26.88 -5.41
CA SER A 160 -38.00 28.02 -6.23
C SER A 160 -39.52 28.00 -6.24
N ASP A 161 -40.12 28.85 -5.43
CA ASP A 161 -41.50 29.29 -5.62
C ASP A 161 -41.59 29.98 -6.99
N THR A 162 -42.56 29.60 -7.81
CA THR A 162 -43.00 30.42 -8.93
C THR A 162 -44.52 30.31 -8.99
N ASN A 163 -45.15 31.42 -8.63
CA ASN A 163 -46.57 31.69 -8.73
C ASN A 163 -47.03 31.58 -10.18
N GLU A 164 -48.15 30.89 -10.40
CA GLU A 164 -49.31 31.43 -11.15
C GLU A 164 -50.58 30.66 -10.78
#